data_AF-A0A7L1WXM2-F1
#
_entry.id   AF-A0A7L1WXM2-F1
#
_cell.length_a   1.000
_cell.length_b   1.000
_cell.length_c   1.000
_cell.angle_alpha   90.00
_cell.angle_beta   90.00
_cell.angle_gamma   90.00
#
_symmetry.space_group_name_H-M   'P 1'
#
loop_
_entity.id
_entity.type
_entity.pdbx_description
1 polymer ?
#
loop_
_entity_poly.entity_id
_entity_poly.type
_entity_poly.pdbx_seq_one_letter_code
_entity_poly.pdbx_strand_id
1 'polypeptide(L)'
;QELRPKSLDIKQEELGDMVEKEMASTSEAIEDAVRRIEEMMSQARNESSGVKLEVNERILNSCTDLMKAIRLLVLTSTNLQKEIVESGRGAATTQEFYAKNSRWTEGLISASKAVGWGATQLVESADRVVLHTGKYEELIVCSHEIAASTAQLVAASKVKAEKNSKNLGRLQECSRNVNEMAANVVASTKSGQEQIEEKDTMDFSGMSLIKLKKEEMETQVKVLELEKRLEGERVRLGELRKQHYALAGTYDPAEDGEAKPAPAPRRGILKKPPLPQKP
;
A
#
# COMPACT_ATOMS: atom_id res chain seq x y z
N GLN A 1 4.19 34.52 19.84
CA GLN A 1 5.56 33.97 19.66
C GLN A 1 5.39 32.64 18.96
N GLU A 2 5.76 32.61 17.68
CA GLU A 2 5.44 31.55 16.71
C GLU A 2 6.09 30.21 17.07
N LEU A 3 5.27 29.17 17.22
CA LEU A 3 5.73 27.78 17.20
C LEU A 3 5.66 27.28 15.76
N ARG A 4 6.67 27.63 14.95
CA ARG A 4 6.97 26.85 13.74
C ARG A 4 7.44 25.47 14.17
N PRO A 5 7.01 24.38 13.50
CA PRO A 5 7.66 23.10 13.70
C PRO A 5 9.14 23.27 13.38
N LYS A 6 10.01 22.71 14.23
CA LYS A 6 11.44 22.60 13.94
C LYS A 6 11.58 21.71 12.71
N SER A 7 11.47 22.29 11.51
CA SER A 7 12.19 21.77 10.37
C SER A 7 13.62 21.62 10.87
N LEU A 8 14.12 20.38 10.91
CA LEU A 8 15.55 20.16 10.98
C LEU A 8 16.14 21.11 9.94
N ASP A 9 16.92 22.10 10.38
CA ASP A 9 17.76 22.92 9.52
C ASP A 9 18.78 21.96 8.88
N ILE A 10 18.30 21.13 7.95
CA ILE A 10 19.13 20.49 6.96
C ILE A 10 19.75 21.68 6.26
N LYS A 11 21.06 21.86 6.45
CA LYS A 11 21.76 22.93 5.76
C LYS A 11 21.43 22.79 4.29
N GLN A 12 20.94 23.87 3.69
CA GLN A 12 20.42 23.84 2.33
C GLN A 12 21.46 23.30 1.33
N GLU A 13 22.75 23.43 1.67
CA GLU A 13 23.91 22.88 0.96
C GLU A 13 24.03 21.34 1.00
N GLU A 14 23.47 20.65 2.01
CA GLU A 14 23.53 19.18 2.17
C GLU A 14 22.36 18.46 1.46
N LEU A 15 21.35 19.19 0.98
CA LEU A 15 20.15 18.61 0.37
C LEU A 15 20.45 17.77 -0.88
N GLY A 16 21.47 18.15 -1.66
CA GLY A 16 21.89 17.39 -2.84
C GLY A 16 22.41 16.00 -2.49
N ASP A 17 23.26 15.91 -1.48
CA ASP A 17 23.82 14.63 -1.03
C ASP A 17 22.75 13.77 -0.35
N MET A 18 21.81 14.40 0.37
CA MET A 18 20.70 13.71 1.01
C MET A 18 19.74 13.06 0.01
N VAL A 19 19.38 13.74 -1.08
CA VAL A 19 18.48 13.14 -2.07
C VAL A 19 19.13 11.96 -2.79
N GLU A 20 20.41 12.07 -3.17
CA GLU A 20 21.13 10.96 -3.78
C GLU A 20 21.25 9.77 -2.82
N LYS A 21 21.62 10.03 -1.57
CA LYS A 21 21.70 9.01 -0.51
C LYS A 21 20.35 8.33 -0.26
N GLU A 22 19.27 9.08 -0.18
CA GLU A 22 17.94 8.53 0.09
C GLU A 22 17.44 7.67 -1.08
N MET A 23 17.64 8.12 -2.33
CA MET A 23 17.30 7.35 -3.53
C MET A 23 18.12 6.05 -3.63
N ALA A 24 19.41 6.10 -3.26
CA ALA A 24 20.27 4.92 -3.19
C ALA A 24 19.82 3.95 -2.09
N SER A 25 19.56 4.46 -0.87
CA SER A 25 19.07 3.65 0.26
C SER A 25 17.71 3.01 -0.05
N THR A 26 16.82 3.72 -0.75
CA THR A 26 15.54 3.19 -1.19
C THR A 26 15.73 2.06 -2.20
N SER A 27 16.67 2.22 -3.14
CA SER A 27 17.00 1.18 -4.13
C SER A 27 17.58 -0.06 -3.45
N GLU A 28 18.48 0.11 -2.49
CA GLU A 28 19.04 -0.98 -1.67
C GLU A 28 17.95 -1.71 -0.87
N ALA A 29 17.04 -0.97 -0.22
CA ALA A 29 15.92 -1.55 0.53
C ALA A 29 14.99 -2.40 -0.37
N ILE A 30 14.80 -2.00 -1.64
CA ILE A 30 14.01 -2.77 -2.60
C ILE A 30 14.75 -4.04 -3.06
N GLU A 31 16.06 -3.97 -3.29
CA GLU A 31 16.86 -5.17 -3.64
C GLU A 31 16.92 -6.16 -2.48
N ASP A 32 17.12 -5.67 -1.26
CA ASP A 32 17.04 -6.50 -0.05
C ASP A 32 15.64 -7.10 0.13
N ALA A 33 14.58 -6.35 -0.22
CA ALA A 33 13.22 -6.86 -0.21
C ALA A 33 13.02 -8.01 -1.20
N VAL A 34 13.52 -7.89 -2.43
CA VAL A 34 13.49 -8.98 -3.43
C VAL A 34 14.23 -10.20 -2.91
N ARG A 35 15.47 -10.03 -2.40
CA ARG A 35 16.27 -11.14 -1.87
C ARG A 35 15.56 -11.88 -0.74
N ARG A 36 14.97 -11.13 0.21
CA ARG A 36 14.20 -11.73 1.32
C ARG A 36 12.99 -12.50 0.82
N ILE A 37 12.27 -12.02 -0.20
CA ILE A 37 11.14 -12.75 -0.78
C ILE A 37 11.60 -14.06 -1.43
N GLU A 38 12.74 -14.05 -2.13
CA GLU A 38 13.32 -15.27 -2.71
C GLU A 38 13.77 -16.27 -1.63
N GLU A 39 14.35 -15.79 -0.53
CA GLU A 39 14.67 -16.61 0.65
C GLU A 39 13.41 -17.24 1.26
N MET A 40 12.33 -16.46 1.42
CA MET A 40 11.03 -16.94 1.91
C MET A 40 10.43 -18.02 1.00
N MET A 41 10.58 -17.93 -0.33
CA MET A 41 10.12 -18.98 -1.24
C MET A 41 10.82 -20.32 -0.98
N SER A 42 12.13 -20.28 -0.72
CA SER A 42 12.90 -21.47 -0.37
C SER A 42 12.47 -22.05 0.98
N GLN A 43 12.23 -21.19 1.98
CA GLN A 43 11.75 -21.60 3.31
C GLN A 43 10.35 -22.19 3.26
N ALA A 44 9.42 -21.57 2.53
CA ALA A 44 8.04 -22.03 2.38
C ALA A 44 7.97 -23.48 1.85
N ARG A 45 8.86 -23.87 0.94
CA ARG A 45 8.98 -25.24 0.41
C ARG A 45 9.38 -26.28 1.45
N ASN A 46 10.13 -25.86 2.47
CA ASN A 46 10.56 -26.74 3.55
C ASN A 46 9.52 -26.84 4.67
N GLU A 47 8.74 -25.77 4.89
CA GLU A 47 7.84 -25.63 6.04
C GLU A 47 6.36 -25.92 5.73
N SER A 48 5.98 -25.88 4.45
CA SER A 48 4.60 -26.08 4.02
C SER A 48 4.47 -27.08 2.87
N SER A 49 3.28 -27.66 2.70
CA SER A 49 2.98 -28.63 1.64
C SER A 49 1.53 -28.52 1.16
N GLY A 50 1.22 -29.15 0.03
CA GLY A 50 -0.12 -29.16 -0.56
C GLY A 50 -0.61 -27.77 -1.01
N VAL A 51 -1.91 -27.53 -0.89
CA VAL A 51 -2.58 -26.28 -1.32
C VAL A 51 -1.96 -25.05 -0.65
N LYS A 52 -1.55 -25.17 0.62
CA LYS A 52 -0.93 -24.09 1.38
C LYS A 52 0.40 -23.63 0.78
N LEU A 53 1.23 -24.57 0.32
CA LEU A 53 2.48 -24.24 -0.37
C LEU A 53 2.21 -23.54 -1.70
N GLU A 54 1.28 -24.05 -2.50
CA GLU A 54 0.90 -23.46 -3.80
C GLU A 54 0.41 -22.02 -3.64
N VAL A 55 -0.44 -21.77 -2.64
CA VAL A 55 -0.93 -20.42 -2.32
C VAL A 55 0.20 -19.50 -1.89
N ASN A 56 1.08 -19.96 -0.98
CA ASN A 56 2.21 -19.16 -0.49
C ASN A 56 3.18 -18.81 -1.64
N GLU A 57 3.52 -19.77 -2.51
CA GLU A 57 4.37 -19.51 -3.68
C GLU A 57 3.73 -18.48 -4.62
N ARG A 58 2.43 -18.58 -4.90
CA ARG A 58 1.74 -17.63 -5.77
C ARG A 58 1.76 -16.21 -5.18
N ILE A 59 1.53 -16.07 -3.87
CA ILE A 59 1.59 -14.78 -3.18
C ILE A 59 3.01 -14.22 -3.24
N LEU A 60 4.04 -14.99 -2.88
CA LEU A 60 5.43 -14.55 -2.90
C LEU A 60 5.91 -14.19 -4.31
N ASN A 61 5.51 -14.93 -5.34
CA ASN A 61 5.78 -14.57 -6.73
C ASN A 61 5.17 -13.21 -7.09
N SER A 62 3.90 -12.97 -6.74
CA SER A 62 3.27 -11.67 -6.98
C SER A 62 3.95 -10.51 -6.23
N CYS A 63 4.40 -10.74 -4.99
CA CYS A 63 5.18 -9.76 -4.23
C CYS A 63 6.54 -9.47 -4.88
N THR A 64 7.18 -10.51 -5.42
CA THR A 64 8.45 -10.38 -6.15
C THR A 64 8.29 -9.52 -7.40
N ASP A 65 7.24 -9.78 -8.19
CA ASP A 65 6.95 -9.02 -9.41
C ASP A 65 6.63 -7.56 -9.12
N LEU A 66 5.87 -7.30 -8.04
CA LEU A 66 5.65 -5.95 -7.52
C LEU A 66 6.97 -5.26 -7.15
N MET A 67 7.85 -5.90 -6.39
CA MET A 67 9.14 -5.30 -6.01
C MET A 67 10.04 -5.02 -7.22
N LYS A 68 10.06 -5.92 -8.22
CA LYS A 68 10.78 -5.70 -9.48
C LYS A 68 10.22 -4.50 -10.26
N ALA A 69 8.90 -4.33 -10.30
CA ALA A 69 8.27 -3.17 -10.91
C ALA A 69 8.61 -1.87 -10.17
N ILE A 70 8.61 -1.90 -8.83
CA ILE A 70 8.99 -0.75 -7.99
C ILE A 70 10.46 -0.38 -8.18
N ARG A 71 11.35 -1.37 -8.25
CA ARG A 71 12.77 -1.15 -8.57
C ARG A 71 12.94 -0.37 -9.88
N LEU A 72 12.25 -0.80 -10.94
CA LEU A 72 12.30 -0.12 -12.22
C LEU A 72 11.74 1.30 -12.14
N LEU A 73 10.68 1.51 -11.36
CA LEU A 73 10.10 2.84 -11.11
C LEU A 73 11.09 3.76 -10.40
N VAL A 74 11.72 3.32 -9.32
CA VAL A 74 12.71 4.11 -8.56
C VAL A 74 13.91 4.45 -9.44
N LEU A 75 14.44 3.49 -10.20
CA LEU A 75 15.52 3.73 -11.17
C LEU A 75 15.12 4.78 -12.22
N THR A 76 13.92 4.65 -12.79
CA THR A 76 13.42 5.59 -13.80
C THR A 76 13.18 6.98 -13.20
N SER A 77 12.73 7.05 -11.94
CA SER A 77 12.57 8.29 -11.18
C SER A 77 13.92 8.97 -10.96
N THR A 78 14.96 8.22 -10.55
CA THR A 78 16.33 8.75 -10.41
C THR A 78 16.88 9.28 -11.73
N ASN A 79 16.65 8.58 -12.84
CA ASN A 79 17.07 9.05 -14.16
C ASN A 79 16.35 10.34 -14.58
N LEU A 80 15.04 10.45 -14.30
CA LEU A 80 14.30 11.67 -14.55
C LEU A 80 14.83 12.84 -13.71
N GLN A 81 15.14 12.62 -12.43
CA GLN A 81 15.73 13.64 -11.56
C GLN A 81 17.08 14.14 -12.10
N LYS A 82 17.94 13.21 -12.56
CA LYS A 82 19.22 13.55 -13.19
C LYS A 82 19.02 14.39 -14.47
N GLU A 83 18.10 14.01 -15.35
CA GLU A 83 17.76 14.77 -16.56
C GLU A 83 17.28 16.20 -16.22
N ILE A 84 16.42 16.34 -15.21
CA ILE A 84 15.92 17.65 -14.75
C ILE A 84 17.07 18.53 -14.25
N VAL A 85 17.98 17.96 -13.46
CA VAL A 85 19.13 18.70 -12.91
C VAL A 85 20.10 19.09 -14.02
N GLU A 86 20.43 18.17 -14.92
CA GLU A 86 21.36 18.42 -16.04
C GLU A 86 20.84 19.50 -16.99
N SER A 87 19.55 19.47 -17.30
CA SER A 87 18.92 20.50 -18.15
C SER A 87 18.68 21.83 -17.44
N GLY A 88 18.44 21.80 -16.12
CA GLY A 88 18.02 22.97 -15.34
C GLY A 88 19.12 23.73 -14.61
N ARG A 89 20.29 23.12 -14.37
CA ARG A 89 21.35 23.74 -13.54
C ARG A 89 22.13 24.85 -14.23
N GLY A 90 22.20 24.85 -15.56
CA GLY A 90 23.04 25.79 -16.32
C GLY A 90 24.51 25.70 -15.89
N ALA A 91 25.08 26.82 -15.43
CA ALA A 91 26.45 26.87 -14.91
C ALA A 91 26.59 26.43 -13.44
N ALA A 92 25.47 26.22 -12.73
CA ALA A 92 25.47 25.82 -11.32
C ALA A 92 25.85 24.34 -11.14
N THR A 93 26.31 23.99 -9.94
CA THR A 93 26.55 22.59 -9.55
C THR A 93 25.24 21.86 -9.27
N THR A 94 25.29 20.52 -9.23
CA THR A 94 24.15 19.68 -8.85
C THR A 94 23.64 20.02 -7.44
N GLN A 95 24.55 20.23 -6.49
CA GLN A 95 24.21 20.60 -5.10
C GLN A 95 23.50 21.95 -5.05
N GLU A 96 24.02 22.96 -5.76
CA GLU A 96 23.39 24.28 -5.85
C GLU A 96 21.99 24.22 -6.45
N PHE A 97 21.77 23.36 -7.47
CA PHE A 97 20.45 23.19 -8.07
C PHE A 97 19.44 22.62 -7.06
N TYR A 98 19.81 21.57 -6.32
CA TYR A 98 18.95 20.98 -5.30
C TYR A 98 18.71 21.93 -4.11
N ALA A 99 19.72 22.69 -3.68
CA ALA A 99 19.59 23.70 -2.64
C ALA A 99 18.59 24.80 -3.05
N LYS A 100 18.75 25.33 -4.27
CA LYS A 100 17.86 26.36 -4.84
C LYS A 100 16.43 25.85 -5.03
N ASN A 101 16.26 24.56 -5.28
CA ASN A 101 14.96 23.90 -5.40
C ASN A 101 14.58 23.10 -4.13
N SER A 102 14.98 23.57 -2.94
CA SER A 102 14.80 22.89 -1.64
C SER A 102 13.46 22.18 -1.44
N ARG A 103 12.30 22.85 -1.63
CA ARG A 103 10.97 22.21 -1.48
C ARG A 103 10.75 21.00 -2.38
N TRP A 104 11.27 21.06 -3.60
CA TRP A 104 11.19 19.93 -4.53
C TRP A 104 12.08 18.79 -4.06
N THR A 105 13.32 19.10 -3.64
CA THR A 105 14.28 18.14 -3.08
C THR A 105 13.74 17.45 -1.83
N GLU A 106 13.14 18.20 -0.90
CA GLU A 106 12.48 17.65 0.30
C GLU A 106 11.30 16.74 -0.05
N GLY A 107 10.51 17.11 -1.07
CA GLY A 107 9.43 16.29 -1.60
C GLY A 107 9.94 14.96 -2.18
N LEU A 108 11.08 14.97 -2.87
CA LEU A 108 11.72 13.76 -3.38
C LEU A 108 12.23 12.86 -2.26
N ILE A 109 12.94 13.43 -1.28
CA ILE A 109 13.50 12.69 -0.14
C ILE A 109 12.37 12.02 0.64
N SER A 110 11.33 12.78 1.00
CA SER A 110 10.20 12.25 1.77
C SER A 110 9.44 11.15 1.02
N ALA A 111 9.17 11.34 -0.27
CA ALA A 111 8.50 10.32 -1.08
C ALA A 111 9.37 9.06 -1.28
N SER A 112 10.67 9.22 -1.51
CA SER A 112 11.61 8.10 -1.62
C SER A 112 11.64 7.27 -0.32
N LYS A 113 11.76 7.95 0.82
CA LYS A 113 11.76 7.31 2.13
C LYS A 113 10.48 6.53 2.40
N ALA A 114 9.33 7.07 2.01
CA ALA A 114 8.04 6.38 2.14
C ALA A 114 7.97 5.11 1.28
N VAL A 115 8.59 5.11 0.09
CA VAL A 115 8.71 3.91 -0.75
C VAL A 115 9.61 2.86 -0.09
N GLY A 116 10.79 3.26 0.41
CA GLY A 116 11.70 2.35 1.11
C GLY A 116 11.06 1.70 2.33
N TRP A 117 10.39 2.50 3.17
CA TRP A 117 9.63 1.97 4.32
C TRP A 117 8.50 1.04 3.88
N GLY A 118 7.73 1.40 2.84
CA GLY A 118 6.68 0.55 2.29
C GLY A 118 7.20 -0.81 1.80
N ALA A 119 8.40 -0.84 1.21
CA ALA A 119 9.05 -2.08 0.77
C ALA A 119 9.37 -3.00 1.95
N THR A 120 9.92 -2.46 3.04
CA THR A 120 10.17 -3.22 4.27
C THR A 120 8.87 -3.77 4.86
N GLN A 121 7.83 -2.93 5.00
CA GLN A 121 6.54 -3.35 5.55
C GLN A 121 5.88 -4.46 4.73
N LEU A 122 5.96 -4.40 3.39
CA LEU A 122 5.38 -5.43 2.53
C LEU A 122 6.07 -6.78 2.72
N VAL A 123 7.40 -6.79 2.81
CA VAL A 123 8.17 -8.03 3.02
C VAL A 123 7.89 -8.62 4.39
N GLU A 124 7.89 -7.80 5.44
CA GLU A 124 7.55 -8.25 6.78
C GLU A 124 6.13 -8.81 6.87
N SER A 125 5.17 -8.19 6.18
CA SER A 125 3.80 -8.71 6.14
C SER A 125 3.72 -10.01 5.34
N ALA A 126 4.46 -10.14 4.24
CA ALA A 126 4.51 -11.37 3.45
C ALA A 126 5.13 -12.52 4.25
N ASP A 127 6.20 -12.25 4.99
CA ASP A 127 6.85 -13.21 5.90
C ASP A 127 5.88 -13.74 6.95
N ARG A 128 5.21 -12.84 7.67
CA ARG A 128 4.21 -13.25 8.67
C ARG A 128 3.07 -14.07 8.06
N VAL A 129 2.63 -13.75 6.84
CA VAL A 129 1.59 -14.51 6.12
C VAL A 129 2.07 -15.92 5.79
N VAL A 130 3.29 -16.06 5.27
CA VAL A 130 3.89 -17.37 4.92
C VAL A 130 4.14 -18.23 6.15
N LEU A 131 4.55 -17.61 7.26
CA LEU A 131 4.75 -18.27 8.55
C LEU A 131 3.44 -18.51 9.32
N HIS A 132 2.29 -18.10 8.78
CA HIS A 132 0.96 -18.21 9.40
C HIS A 132 0.84 -17.54 10.78
N THR A 133 1.66 -16.53 11.03
CA THR A 133 1.59 -15.69 12.23
C THR A 133 0.96 -14.33 11.95
N GLY A 134 0.76 -13.99 10.67
CA GLY A 134 0.20 -12.74 10.19
C GLY A 134 -1.20 -12.87 9.61
N LYS A 135 -1.73 -11.72 9.17
CA LYS A 135 -3.05 -11.60 8.55
C LYS A 135 -2.91 -11.32 7.06
N TYR A 136 -3.71 -11.98 6.24
CA TYR A 136 -3.78 -11.70 4.80
C TYR A 136 -4.22 -10.25 4.52
N GLU A 137 -5.07 -9.69 5.37
CA GLU A 137 -5.52 -8.30 5.28
C GLU A 137 -4.37 -7.30 5.49
N GLU A 138 -3.37 -7.64 6.30
CA GLU A 138 -2.18 -6.81 6.50
C GLU A 138 -1.40 -6.68 5.19
N LEU A 139 -1.19 -7.79 4.49
CA LEU A 139 -0.48 -7.81 3.21
C LEU A 139 -1.22 -7.03 2.13
N ILE A 140 -2.55 -7.09 2.14
CA ILE A 140 -3.41 -6.30 1.25
C ILE A 140 -3.22 -4.80 1.51
N VAL A 141 -3.20 -4.37 2.77
CA VAL A 141 -2.99 -2.95 3.11
C VAL A 141 -1.59 -2.52 2.72
N CYS A 142 -0.55 -3.29 3.05
CA CYS A 142 0.83 -2.98 2.66
C CYS A 142 1.00 -2.83 1.15
N SER A 143 0.31 -3.66 0.36
CA SER A 143 0.30 -3.58 -1.11
C SER A 143 -0.33 -2.28 -1.64
N HIS A 144 -1.38 -1.79 -0.99
CA HIS A 144 -1.99 -0.50 -1.34
C HIS A 144 -1.12 0.68 -0.91
N GLU A 145 -0.55 0.65 0.29
CA GLU A 145 0.28 1.72 0.82
C GLU A 145 1.57 1.90 -0.02
N ILE A 146 2.24 0.81 -0.40
CA ILE A 146 3.45 0.93 -1.23
C ILE A 146 3.14 1.47 -2.64
N ALA A 147 2.00 1.08 -3.23
CA ALA A 147 1.55 1.63 -4.51
C ALA A 147 1.25 3.14 -4.38
N ALA A 148 0.62 3.56 -3.28
CA ALA A 148 0.38 4.97 -3.00
C ALA A 148 1.70 5.76 -2.82
N SER A 149 2.66 5.24 -2.05
CA SER A 149 3.98 5.85 -1.87
C SER A 149 4.73 6.01 -3.19
N THR A 150 4.69 5.01 -4.08
CA THR A 150 5.32 5.13 -5.40
C THR A 150 4.62 6.15 -6.30
N ALA A 151 3.30 6.28 -6.21
CA ALA A 151 2.57 7.34 -6.92
C ALA A 151 2.96 8.74 -6.39
N GLN A 152 3.19 8.88 -5.09
CA GLN A 152 3.71 10.12 -4.50
C GLN A 152 5.12 10.44 -5.02
N LEU A 153 6.01 9.45 -5.13
CA LEU A 153 7.35 9.63 -5.71
C LEU A 153 7.27 10.09 -7.18
N VAL A 154 6.37 9.49 -7.97
CA VAL A 154 6.13 9.91 -9.37
C VAL A 154 5.62 11.35 -9.43
N ALA A 155 4.69 11.72 -8.55
CA ALA A 155 4.17 13.07 -8.46
C ALA A 155 5.27 14.08 -8.11
N ALA A 156 6.11 13.77 -7.11
CA ALA A 156 7.24 14.60 -6.70
C ALA A 156 8.27 14.76 -7.84
N SER A 157 8.65 13.67 -8.51
CA SER A 157 9.59 13.70 -9.65
C SER A 157 9.04 14.46 -10.86
N LYS A 158 7.72 14.47 -11.07
CA LYS A 158 7.08 15.18 -12.19
C LYS A 158 7.10 16.70 -12.04
N VAL A 159 7.16 17.27 -10.84
CA VAL A 159 6.98 18.72 -10.59
C VAL A 159 7.89 19.60 -11.44
N LYS A 160 9.14 19.17 -11.66
CA LYS A 160 10.15 19.90 -12.42
C LYS A 160 10.46 19.27 -13.79
N ALA A 161 9.72 18.24 -14.19
CA ALA A 161 9.94 17.52 -15.44
C ALA A 161 9.38 18.28 -16.65
N GLU A 162 10.12 18.26 -17.76
CA GLU A 162 9.62 18.74 -19.04
C GLU A 162 8.51 17.84 -19.60
N LYS A 163 7.48 18.43 -20.20
CA LYS A 163 6.28 17.70 -20.65
C LYS A 163 6.57 16.67 -21.75
N ASN A 164 7.63 16.88 -22.53
CA ASN A 164 8.08 16.02 -23.62
C ASN A 164 9.23 15.09 -23.20
N SER A 165 9.59 15.03 -21.92
CA SER A 165 10.63 14.13 -21.41
C SER A 165 10.25 12.68 -21.67
N LYS A 166 11.16 11.93 -22.31
CA LYS A 166 11.00 10.48 -22.51
C LYS A 166 11.02 9.74 -21.18
N ASN A 167 11.84 10.19 -20.23
CA ASN A 167 11.92 9.61 -18.88
C ASN A 167 10.63 9.85 -18.10
N LEU A 168 9.96 10.99 -18.26
CA LEU A 168 8.64 11.22 -17.67
C LEU A 168 7.58 10.25 -18.21
N GLY A 169 7.54 10.04 -19.53
CA GLY A 169 6.63 9.09 -20.15
C GLY A 169 6.84 7.66 -19.64
N ARG A 170 8.11 7.23 -19.58
CA ARG A 170 8.49 5.92 -19.03
C ARG A 170 8.17 5.80 -17.54
N LEU A 171 8.36 6.85 -16.75
CA LEU A 171 8.05 6.84 -15.32
C LEU A 171 6.54 6.66 -15.07
N GLN A 172 5.70 7.30 -15.89
CA GLN A 172 4.24 7.14 -15.84
C GLN A 172 3.80 5.72 -16.18
N GLU A 173 4.45 5.09 -17.17
CA GLU A 173 4.22 3.68 -17.50
C GLU A 173 4.63 2.77 -16.34
N CYS A 174 5.80 3.00 -15.74
CA CYS A 174 6.25 2.26 -14.56
C CYS A 174 5.24 2.38 -13.41
N SER A 175 4.67 3.56 -13.18
CA SER A 175 3.64 3.78 -12.16
C SER A 175 2.37 2.97 -12.42
N ARG A 176 1.92 2.86 -13.68
CA ARG A 176 0.78 2.00 -14.04
C ARG A 176 1.08 0.53 -13.79
N ASN A 177 2.28 0.08 -14.19
CA ASN A 177 2.72 -1.30 -13.96
C ASN A 177 2.78 -1.64 -12.45
N VAL A 178 3.29 -0.73 -11.60
CA VAL A 178 3.28 -0.93 -10.14
C VAL A 178 1.86 -1.08 -9.60
N ASN A 179 0.91 -0.26 -10.06
CA ASN A 179 -0.50 -0.38 -9.65
C ASN A 179 -1.11 -1.73 -10.07
N GLU A 180 -0.77 -2.22 -11.27
CA GLU A 180 -1.22 -3.52 -11.76
C GLU A 180 -0.64 -4.66 -10.91
N MET A 181 0.67 -4.62 -10.63
CA MET A 181 1.31 -5.64 -9.79
C MET A 181 0.78 -5.62 -8.36
N ALA A 182 0.51 -4.44 -7.79
CA ALA A 182 -0.11 -4.33 -6.47
C ALA A 182 -1.53 -4.91 -6.46
N ALA A 183 -2.31 -4.68 -7.51
CA ALA A 183 -3.63 -5.30 -7.65
C ALA A 183 -3.52 -6.84 -7.77
N ASN A 184 -2.51 -7.35 -8.46
CA ASN A 184 -2.24 -8.78 -8.56
C ASN A 184 -1.87 -9.39 -7.21
N VAL A 185 -1.06 -8.72 -6.37
CA VAL A 185 -0.80 -9.18 -5.00
C VAL A 185 -2.09 -9.28 -4.20
N VAL A 186 -2.94 -8.27 -4.26
CA VAL A 186 -4.24 -8.27 -3.56
C VAL A 186 -5.14 -9.40 -4.04
N ALA A 187 -5.20 -9.64 -5.35
CA ALA A 187 -5.99 -10.72 -5.94
C ALA A 187 -5.46 -12.10 -5.52
N SER A 188 -4.15 -12.32 -5.62
CA SER A 188 -3.48 -13.56 -5.20
C SER A 188 -3.65 -13.83 -3.72
N THR A 189 -3.59 -12.79 -2.89
CA THR A 189 -3.77 -12.86 -1.44
C THR A 189 -5.20 -13.27 -1.09
N LYS A 190 -6.21 -12.60 -1.66
CA LYS A 190 -7.63 -12.93 -1.42
C LYS A 190 -7.99 -14.33 -1.90
N SER A 191 -7.60 -14.68 -3.13
CA SER A 191 -7.83 -16.02 -3.64
C SER A 191 -7.08 -17.08 -2.84
N GLY A 192 -5.93 -16.73 -2.27
CA GLY A 192 -5.15 -17.63 -1.41
C GLY A 192 -5.84 -17.88 -0.08
N GLN A 193 -6.32 -16.81 0.56
CA GLN A 193 -7.13 -16.87 1.77
C GLN A 193 -8.36 -17.75 1.57
N GLU A 194 -9.12 -17.56 0.49
CA GLU A 194 -10.32 -18.37 0.18
C GLU A 194 -10.04 -19.86 -0.06
N GLN A 195 -8.82 -20.21 -0.51
CA GLN A 195 -8.41 -21.61 -0.75
C GLN A 195 -7.89 -22.28 0.53
N ILE A 196 -7.34 -21.51 1.46
CA ILE A 196 -6.83 -22.01 2.75
C ILE A 196 -7.94 -22.06 3.80
N GLU A 197 -8.86 -21.10 3.77
CA GLU A 197 -10.05 -21.13 4.61
C GLU A 197 -10.96 -22.28 4.15
N GLU A 198 -10.88 -23.39 4.88
CA GLU A 198 -11.85 -24.48 4.78
C GLU A 198 -13.23 -23.87 5.06
N LYS A 199 -14.08 -23.79 4.02
CA LYS A 199 -15.47 -23.42 4.24
C LYS A 199 -16.05 -24.49 5.15
N ASP A 200 -16.35 -24.11 6.39
CA ASP A 200 -17.24 -24.87 7.26
C ASP A 200 -18.54 -25.08 6.48
N THR A 201 -18.61 -26.20 5.79
CA THR A 201 -19.83 -26.61 5.11
C THR A 201 -20.80 -26.90 6.22
N MET A 202 -21.81 -26.03 6.37
CA MET A 202 -22.82 -26.18 7.41
C MET A 202 -23.51 -27.53 7.22
N ASP A 203 -23.14 -28.51 8.04
CA ASP A 203 -23.77 -29.82 8.05
C ASP A 203 -25.02 -29.77 8.93
N PHE A 204 -26.16 -29.70 8.27
CA PHE A 204 -27.46 -29.69 8.94
C PHE A 204 -27.98 -31.10 9.26
N SER A 205 -27.25 -32.16 8.89
CA SER A 205 -27.67 -33.53 9.11
C SER A 205 -27.73 -33.85 10.62
N GLY A 206 -28.84 -34.46 11.05
CA GLY A 206 -29.03 -34.83 12.46
C GLY A 206 -29.38 -33.69 13.43
N MET A 207 -29.56 -32.44 12.98
CA MET A 207 -30.00 -31.36 13.85
C MET A 207 -31.52 -31.31 14.05
N SER A 208 -31.96 -31.09 15.30
CA SER A 208 -33.37 -30.83 15.61
C SER A 208 -33.76 -29.38 15.27
N LEU A 209 -35.05 -29.14 15.02
CA LEU A 209 -35.58 -27.79 14.73
C LEU A 209 -35.22 -26.76 15.81
N ILE A 210 -35.22 -27.15 17.08
CA ILE A 210 -34.89 -26.27 18.21
C ILE A 210 -33.40 -25.93 18.21
N LYS A 211 -32.53 -26.91 17.94
CA LYS A 211 -31.07 -26.70 17.86
C LYS A 211 -30.73 -25.77 16.69
N LEU A 212 -31.34 -26.01 15.53
CA LEU A 212 -31.17 -25.15 14.35
C LEU A 212 -31.60 -23.72 14.64
N LYS A 213 -32.75 -23.51 15.30
CA LYS A 213 -33.24 -22.17 15.62
C LYS A 213 -32.33 -21.44 16.62
N LYS A 214 -31.75 -22.17 17.56
CA LYS A 214 -30.78 -21.63 18.52
C LYS A 214 -29.51 -21.17 17.80
N GLU A 215 -28.97 -21.99 16.91
CA GLU A 215 -27.77 -21.67 16.12
C GLU A 215 -28.01 -20.49 15.15
N GLU A 216 -29.20 -20.43 14.52
CA GLU A 216 -29.64 -19.27 13.73
C GLU A 216 -29.62 -17.98 14.58
N MET A 217 -30.18 -18.03 15.80
CA MET A 217 -30.23 -16.87 16.68
C MET A 217 -28.84 -16.46 17.17
N GLU A 218 -27.97 -17.41 17.52
CA GLU A 218 -26.57 -17.15 17.90
C GLU A 218 -25.79 -16.51 16.73
N THR A 219 -25.99 -17.00 15.51
CA THR A 219 -25.41 -16.43 14.30
C THR A 219 -25.90 -15.00 14.06
N GLN A 220 -27.19 -14.73 14.26
CA GLN A 220 -27.74 -13.37 14.15
C GLN A 220 -27.14 -12.41 15.18
N VAL A 221 -26.98 -12.84 16.43
CA VAL A 221 -26.27 -12.04 17.44
C VAL A 221 -24.84 -11.76 16.97
N LYS A 222 -24.14 -12.77 16.43
CA LYS A 222 -22.78 -12.60 15.95
C LYS A 222 -22.67 -11.60 14.79
N VAL A 223 -23.63 -11.62 13.87
CA VAL A 223 -23.72 -10.63 12.79
C VAL A 223 -23.83 -9.22 13.35
N LEU A 224 -24.75 -8.97 14.30
CA LEU A 224 -24.93 -7.64 14.91
C LEU A 224 -23.67 -7.16 15.65
N GLU A 225 -22.98 -8.06 16.36
CA GLU A 225 -21.71 -7.74 17.02
C GLU A 225 -20.63 -7.33 16.01
N LEU A 226 -20.50 -8.07 14.91
CA LEU A 226 -19.52 -7.80 13.87
C LEU A 226 -19.82 -6.50 13.12
N GLU A 227 -21.09 -6.22 12.83
CA GLU A 227 -21.52 -4.94 12.24
C GLU A 227 -21.16 -3.75 13.13
N LYS A 228 -21.43 -3.85 14.44
CA LYS A 228 -21.05 -2.82 15.41
C LYS A 228 -19.54 -2.60 15.46
N ARG A 229 -18.75 -3.68 15.44
CA ARG A 229 -17.27 -3.60 15.41
C ARG A 229 -16.75 -2.98 14.11
N LEU A 230 -17.32 -3.38 12.97
CA LEU A 230 -16.95 -2.84 11.65
C LEU A 230 -17.19 -1.33 11.61
N GLU A 231 -18.33 -0.85 12.11
CA GLU A 231 -18.62 0.58 12.14
C GLU A 231 -17.65 1.34 13.07
N GLY A 232 -17.33 0.78 14.24
CA GLY A 232 -16.34 1.36 15.14
C GLY A 232 -14.96 1.52 14.50
N GLU A 233 -14.46 0.50 13.80
CA GLU A 233 -13.17 0.56 13.10
C GLU A 233 -13.21 1.55 11.92
N ARG A 234 -14.35 1.70 11.22
CA ARG A 234 -14.49 2.70 10.15
C ARG A 234 -14.38 4.13 10.66
N VAL A 235 -15.02 4.43 11.80
CA VAL A 235 -14.92 5.75 12.44
C VAL A 235 -13.46 6.03 12.81
N ARG A 236 -12.81 5.08 13.51
CA ARG A 236 -11.40 5.19 13.91
C ARG A 236 -10.46 5.38 12.71
N LEU A 237 -10.67 4.63 11.63
CA LEU A 237 -9.90 4.78 10.39
C LEU A 237 -10.08 6.19 9.78
N GLY A 238 -11.32 6.72 9.82
CA GLY A 238 -11.61 8.09 9.40
C GLY A 238 -10.85 9.14 10.23
N GLU A 239 -10.80 8.97 11.55
CA GLU A 239 -10.06 9.85 12.46
C GLU A 239 -8.55 9.80 12.21
N LEU A 240 -7.99 8.61 12.03
CA LEU A 240 -6.57 8.44 11.70
C LEU A 240 -6.21 9.13 10.39
N ARG A 241 -7.06 9.03 9.36
CA ARG A 241 -6.85 9.74 8.09
C ARG A 241 -6.89 11.26 8.27
N LYS A 242 -7.82 11.79 9.06
CA LYS A 242 -7.87 13.23 9.37
C LYS A 242 -6.57 13.70 10.05
N GLN A 243 -6.08 12.95 11.03
CA GLN A 243 -4.81 13.26 11.70
C GLN A 243 -3.62 13.18 10.74
N HIS A 244 -3.57 12.18 9.85
CA HIS A 244 -2.55 12.08 8.82
C HIS A 244 -2.50 13.35 7.96
N TYR A 245 -3.63 13.84 7.45
CA TYR A 245 -3.65 15.06 6.62
C TYR A 245 -3.25 16.31 7.39
N ALA A 246 -3.68 16.44 8.66
CA ALA A 246 -3.27 17.55 9.51
C ALA A 246 -1.75 17.57 9.72
N LEU A 247 -1.13 16.40 9.94
CA LEU A 247 0.32 16.28 10.09
C LEU A 247 1.09 16.45 8.77
N ALA A 248 0.48 16.07 7.64
CA ALA A 248 1.04 16.24 6.30
C ALA A 248 0.99 17.71 5.80
N GLY A 249 0.46 18.65 6.59
CA GLY A 249 0.44 20.08 6.28
C GLY A 249 -0.58 20.49 5.21
N THR A 250 -1.57 19.65 4.93
CA THR A 250 -2.58 19.89 3.89
C THR A 250 -3.94 20.35 4.44
N TYR A 251 -4.05 20.68 5.73
CA TYR A 251 -5.30 21.11 6.34
C TYR A 251 -5.15 22.40 7.16
N ASP A 252 -5.83 23.46 6.73
CA ASP A 252 -6.15 24.63 7.54
C ASP A 252 -7.57 24.41 8.09
N PRO A 253 -7.78 24.23 9.41
CA PRO A 253 -9.07 23.84 9.98
C PRO A 253 -10.17 24.92 9.90
N ALA A 254 -9.92 26.04 9.21
CA ALA A 254 -10.82 27.18 9.14
C ALA A 254 -11.93 27.08 8.08
N GLU A 255 -11.93 26.13 7.14
CA GLU A 255 -12.86 26.15 6.00
C GLU A 255 -13.97 25.09 5.94
N ASP A 256 -13.97 24.01 6.72
CA ASP A 256 -15.05 23.00 6.63
C ASP A 256 -16.11 23.15 7.73
N GLY A 257 -17.04 24.07 7.50
CA GLY A 257 -18.39 23.95 8.03
C GLY A 257 -19.11 22.78 7.36
N GLU A 258 -19.48 21.76 8.13
CA GLU A 258 -20.45 20.70 7.80
C GLU A 258 -20.33 20.06 6.39
N ALA A 259 -19.16 19.56 6.01
CA ALA A 259 -19.08 18.65 4.85
C ALA A 259 -19.54 17.23 5.25
N LYS A 260 -20.75 16.85 4.79
CA LYS A 260 -21.28 15.47 4.91
C LYS A 260 -20.31 14.45 4.28
N PRO A 261 -20.13 13.26 4.88
CA PRO A 261 -19.26 12.23 4.33
C PRO A 261 -19.75 11.77 2.95
N ALA A 262 -18.82 11.60 2.02
CA ALA A 262 -19.09 11.10 0.66
C ALA A 262 -19.80 9.73 0.70
N PRO A 263 -20.79 9.49 -0.17
CA PRO A 263 -21.56 8.25 -0.13
C PRO A 263 -20.69 7.08 -0.62
N ALA A 264 -20.73 5.97 0.11
CA ALA A 264 -20.13 4.71 -0.29
C ALA A 264 -20.72 4.22 -1.63
N PRO A 265 -19.94 3.53 -2.49
CA PRO A 265 -20.46 2.97 -3.73
C PRO A 265 -21.57 1.96 -3.42
N ARG A 266 -22.76 2.20 -3.98
CA ARG A 266 -23.95 1.35 -3.79
C ARG A 266 -23.67 -0.06 -4.33
N ARG A 267 -23.60 -1.06 -3.44
CA ARG A 267 -23.75 -2.47 -3.84
C ARG A 267 -25.18 -2.67 -4.38
N GLY A 268 -25.27 -3.26 -5.58
CA GLY A 268 -26.54 -3.61 -6.21
C GLY A 268 -27.40 -4.48 -5.28
N ILE A 269 -28.68 -4.15 -5.21
CA ILE A 269 -29.71 -4.86 -4.44
C ILE A 269 -29.78 -6.30 -4.98
N LEU A 270 -29.31 -7.26 -4.19
CA LEU A 270 -29.64 -8.67 -4.38
C LEU A 270 -31.15 -8.83 -4.14
N LYS A 271 -31.91 -9.14 -5.19
CA LYS A 271 -33.34 -9.47 -5.09
C LYS A 271 -33.49 -10.68 -4.15
N LYS A 272 -34.37 -10.56 -3.15
CA LYS A 272 -34.79 -11.66 -2.27
C LYS A 272 -35.32 -12.84 -3.13
N PRO A 273 -34.97 -14.09 -2.82
CA PRO A 273 -35.64 -15.25 -3.41
C PRO A 273 -37.10 -15.31 -2.92
N PRO A 274 -38.05 -15.79 -3.74
CA PRO A 274 -39.43 -15.95 -3.32
C PRO A 274 -39.56 -17.05 -2.26
N LEU A 275 -40.40 -16.79 -1.26
CA LEU A 275 -40.74 -17.73 -0.18
C LEU A 275 -41.46 -18.97 -0.75
N PRO A 276 -41.15 -20.18 -0.27
CA PRO A 276 -41.90 -21.38 -0.61
C PRO A 276 -43.29 -21.32 0.04
N GLN A 277 -44.34 -21.42 -0.77
CA GLN A 277 -45.69 -21.66 -0.29
C GLN A 277 -45.78 -23.12 0.20
N LYS A 278 -46.37 -23.31 1.38
CA LYS A 278 -46.70 -24.63 1.95
C LYS A 278 -48.19 -24.93 1.69
N PRO A 279 -48.55 -26.21 1.83
CA PRO A 279 -48.69 -27.20 0.76
C PRO A 279 -49.90 -26.95 -0.16
#